data_AF-A0A7J9IBL0-F1
#
_entry.id   AF-A0A7J9IBL0-F1
#
_cell.length_a   1.000
_cell.length_b   1.000
_cell.length_c   1.000
_cell.angle_alpha   90.00
_cell.angle_beta   90.00
_cell.angle_gamma   90.00
#
_symmetry.space_group_name_H-M   'P 1'
#
loop_
_entity.id
_entity.type
_entity.pdbx_description
1 polymer ?
#
loop_
_entity_poly.entity_id
_entity_poly.type
_entity_poly.pdbx_seq_one_letter_code
_entity_poly.pdbx_strand_id
1 'polypeptide(L)'
;MKLSQELIVQSEKTIDGRRANVHIAYGCDITLQFVLNVIIHNIHVHHVVESRGGLIRDSVDHFGFGAFGDRDGFIHVVNNDYTHWKMYAIGGSTHPTIISQCNRFIAPNDPFAKE
;
A
#
# COMPACT_ATOMS: atom_id res chain seq x y z
N MET A 1 -3.46 -13.18 7.60
CA MET A 1 -3.23 -14.02 6.42
C MET A 1 -1.85 -13.77 5.85
N LYS A 2 -1.30 -14.77 5.16
CA LYS A 2 0.01 -14.73 4.50
C LYS A 2 -0.21 -14.74 2.99
N LEU A 3 0.30 -13.73 2.29
CA LEU A 3 0.24 -13.64 0.85
C LEU A 3 1.45 -14.33 0.21
N SER A 4 1.22 -15.23 -0.76
CA SER A 4 2.29 -15.88 -1.54
C SER A 4 2.87 -14.96 -2.62
N GLN A 5 2.06 -14.00 -3.07
CA GLN A 5 2.36 -12.98 -4.07
C GLN A 5 1.69 -11.66 -3.66
N GLU A 6 2.13 -10.57 -4.25
CA GLU A 6 1.58 -9.24 -4.01
C GLU A 6 0.07 -9.17 -4.31
N LEU A 7 -0.70 -8.56 -3.41
CA LEU A 7 -2.13 -8.30 -3.63
C LEU A 7 -2.29 -7.01 -4.43
N ILE A 8 -2.62 -7.14 -5.72
CA ILE A 8 -2.92 -5.99 -6.58
C ILE A 8 -4.37 -5.58 -6.36
N VAL A 9 -4.57 -4.37 -5.83
CA VAL A 9 -5.91 -3.79 -5.65
C VAL A 9 -6.28 -3.01 -6.91
N GLN A 10 -7.55 -3.10 -7.33
CA GLN A 10 -8.11 -2.35 -8.45
C GLN A 10 -8.89 -1.11 -7.96
N SER A 11 -9.19 -0.17 -8.87
CA SER A 11 -10.02 1.00 -8.58
C SER A 11 -11.41 0.63 -8.05
N GLU A 12 -12.03 1.57 -7.32
CA GLU A 12 -13.38 1.43 -6.75
C GLU A 12 -13.48 0.21 -5.82
N LYS A 13 -12.52 0.09 -4.90
CA LYS A 13 -12.46 -1.01 -3.93
C LYS A 13 -12.26 -0.48 -2.51
N THR A 14 -12.80 -1.24 -1.56
CA THR A 14 -12.58 -1.01 -0.13
C THR A 14 -12.04 -2.28 0.50
N ILE A 15 -10.91 -2.17 1.20
CA ILE A 15 -10.42 -3.19 2.13
C ILE A 15 -10.81 -2.73 3.53
N ASP A 16 -11.82 -3.39 4.09
CA ASP A 16 -12.38 -3.09 5.42
C ASP A 16 -11.98 -4.17 6.43
N GLY A 17 -11.08 -3.82 7.35
CA GLY A 17 -10.73 -4.67 8.48
C GLY A 17 -11.54 -4.39 9.74
N ARG A 18 -12.54 -3.51 9.73
CA ARG A 18 -13.32 -3.19 10.93
C ARG A 18 -14.01 -4.43 11.46
N ARG A 19 -14.07 -4.52 12.79
CA ARG A 19 -14.70 -5.63 13.53
C ARG A 19 -14.00 -6.98 13.34
N ALA A 20 -12.84 -7.01 12.71
CA ALA A 20 -11.98 -8.17 12.59
C ALA A 20 -10.53 -7.80 12.93
N ASN A 21 -9.75 -8.75 13.43
CA ASN A 21 -8.32 -8.54 13.59
C ASN A 21 -7.59 -9.03 12.33
N VAL A 22 -7.50 -8.16 11.33
CA VAL A 22 -6.97 -8.50 10.01
C VAL A 22 -5.48 -8.20 9.94
N HIS A 23 -4.68 -9.26 9.89
CA HIS A 23 -3.23 -9.16 9.67
C HIS A 23 -2.87 -9.57 8.24
N ILE A 24 -1.97 -8.86 7.57
CA ILE A 24 -1.26 -9.29 6.36
C ILE A 24 0.21 -9.39 6.74
N ALA A 25 0.76 -10.60 6.78
CA ALA A 25 2.08 -10.80 7.35
C ALA A 25 2.84 -12.02 6.83
N TYR A 26 4.15 -11.99 7.02
CA TYR A 26 5.09 -13.09 6.72
C TYR A 26 5.08 -13.54 5.24
N GLY A 27 4.69 -12.62 4.35
CA GLY A 27 4.52 -12.83 2.93
C GLY A 27 4.59 -11.50 2.19
N CYS A 28 4.04 -11.44 0.98
CA CYS A 28 4.03 -10.20 0.20
C CYS A 28 3.05 -9.15 0.73
N ASP A 29 3.18 -7.92 0.22
CA ASP A 29 2.37 -6.76 0.59
C ASP A 29 1.17 -6.53 -0.34
N ILE A 30 0.43 -5.46 -0.09
CA ILE A 30 -0.60 -4.86 -0.93
C ILE A 30 0.05 -3.82 -1.86
N THR A 31 -0.42 -3.77 -3.10
CA THR A 31 0.03 -2.76 -4.05
C THR A 31 -1.09 -2.08 -4.80
N LEU A 32 -0.94 -0.75 -4.93
CA LEU A 32 -1.85 0.18 -5.58
C LEU A 32 -1.18 0.74 -6.84
N GLN A 33 -1.43 0.13 -8.01
CA GLN A 33 -0.84 0.59 -9.28
C GLN A 33 -1.91 1.17 -10.18
N PHE A 34 -1.75 2.42 -10.58
CA PHE A 34 -2.64 3.07 -11.55
C PHE A 34 -4.13 2.98 -11.16
N VAL A 35 -4.43 3.02 -9.85
CA VAL A 35 -5.79 2.92 -9.32
C VAL A 35 -6.27 4.23 -8.72
N LEU A 36 -7.60 4.36 -8.68
CA LEU A 36 -8.32 5.51 -8.15
C LEU A 36 -9.44 5.02 -7.23
N ASN A 37 -9.82 5.84 -6.26
CA ASN A 37 -10.98 5.62 -5.39
C ASN A 37 -10.87 4.30 -4.61
N VAL A 38 -9.78 4.18 -3.86
CA VAL A 38 -9.49 3.03 -3.01
C VAL A 38 -9.50 3.46 -1.55
N ILE A 39 -10.16 2.67 -0.70
CA ILE A 39 -10.13 2.85 0.76
C ILE A 39 -9.50 1.62 1.39
N ILE A 40 -8.46 1.81 2.20
CA ILE A 40 -7.86 0.75 3.01
C ILE A 40 -7.91 1.18 4.46
N HIS A 41 -8.56 0.38 5.29
CA HIS A 41 -8.71 0.74 6.69
C HIS A 41 -8.80 -0.43 7.65
N ASN A 42 -8.30 -0.17 8.86
CA ASN A 42 -8.38 -1.05 10.02
C ASN A 42 -7.69 -2.42 9.79
N ILE A 43 -6.56 -2.42 9.07
CA ILE A 43 -5.70 -3.60 8.86
C ILE A 43 -4.32 -3.42 9.49
N HIS A 44 -3.66 -4.54 9.77
CA HIS A 44 -2.29 -4.62 10.27
C HIS A 44 -1.39 -5.25 9.20
N VAL A 45 -0.40 -4.51 8.70
CA VAL A 45 0.57 -5.01 7.71
C VAL A 45 1.94 -5.08 8.38
N HIS A 46 2.53 -6.28 8.45
CA HIS A 46 3.82 -6.44 9.12
C HIS A 46 4.64 -7.62 8.66
N HIS A 47 5.97 -7.54 8.86
CA HIS A 47 6.90 -8.63 8.51
C HIS A 47 6.76 -9.02 7.04
N VAL A 48 6.81 -8.02 6.15
CA VAL A 48 6.71 -8.23 4.71
C VAL A 48 7.99 -8.90 4.22
N VAL A 49 7.84 -9.90 3.35
CA VAL A 49 8.94 -10.67 2.76
C VAL A 49 8.82 -10.63 1.24
N GLU A 50 9.94 -10.39 0.56
CA GLU A 50 10.01 -10.49 -0.89
C GLU A 50 9.73 -11.92 -1.37
N SER A 51 8.86 -12.06 -2.37
CA SER A 51 8.63 -13.32 -3.07
C SER A 51 9.29 -13.28 -4.45
N ARG A 52 9.82 -14.44 -4.87
CA ARG A 52 10.38 -14.64 -6.22
C ARG A 52 9.24 -14.64 -7.23
N GLY A 53 8.90 -13.48 -7.79
CA GLY A 53 7.93 -13.37 -8.89
C GLY A 53 7.00 -12.16 -8.85
N GLY A 54 7.08 -11.31 -7.81
CA GLY A 54 6.42 -10.00 -7.81
C GLY A 54 7.34 -8.94 -8.41
N LEU A 55 6.77 -8.00 -9.17
CA LEU A 55 7.47 -6.76 -9.53
C LEU A 55 7.94 -6.08 -8.24
N ILE A 56 9.25 -6.02 -8.02
CA ILE A 56 9.84 -5.17 -6.99
C ILE A 56 9.64 -3.74 -7.52
N ARG A 57 8.53 -3.09 -7.16
CA ARG A 57 8.32 -1.70 -7.57
C ARG A 57 9.08 -0.81 -6.62
N ASP A 58 10.34 -0.57 -6.96
CA ASP A 58 11.19 0.45 -6.37
C ASP A 58 10.89 1.82 -6.98
N SER A 59 9.90 2.55 -6.45
CA SER A 59 9.96 4.01 -6.37
C SER A 59 8.74 4.61 -5.65
N VAL A 60 9.02 5.68 -4.88
CA VAL A 60 8.04 6.65 -4.39
C VAL A 60 7.58 7.59 -5.52
N ASP A 61 8.35 7.64 -6.61
CA ASP A 61 8.08 8.48 -7.79
C ASP A 61 8.13 7.65 -9.07
N HIS A 62 6.96 7.36 -9.65
CA HIS A 62 6.86 7.04 -11.07
C HIS A 62 5.98 8.10 -11.72
N PHE A 63 6.63 9.11 -12.31
CA PHE A 63 5.97 10.07 -13.19
C PHE A 63 5.60 9.40 -14.52
N GLY A 64 4.45 8.73 -14.54
CA GLY A 64 3.75 8.39 -15.77
C GLY A 64 2.97 9.62 -16.25
N PHE A 65 3.22 10.05 -17.49
CA PHE A 65 2.50 11.15 -18.14
C PHE A 65 1.04 10.71 -18.40
N GLY A 66 0.18 10.85 -17.39
CA GLY A 66 -1.24 10.50 -17.44
C GLY A 66 -2.08 11.76 -17.62
N ALA A 67 -2.81 11.80 -18.73
CA ALA A 67 -3.76 12.82 -19.16
C ALA A 67 -4.31 13.75 -18.05
N PHE A 68 -4.05 15.05 -18.20
CA PHE A 68 -4.77 16.14 -17.54
C PHE A 68 -6.26 16.07 -17.88
N GLY A 69 -7.03 15.32 -17.11
CA GLY A 69 -8.47 15.22 -17.29
C GLY A 69 -9.16 14.98 -15.97
N ASP A 70 -9.52 16.06 -15.27
CA ASP A 70 -10.64 16.29 -14.31
C ASP A 70 -11.15 15.14 -13.41
N ARG A 71 -10.38 14.08 -13.20
CA ARG A 71 -10.73 12.93 -12.34
C ARG A 71 -9.60 12.70 -11.37
N ASP A 72 -9.37 13.67 -10.50
CA ASP A 72 -8.52 13.50 -9.33
C ASP A 72 -9.18 12.49 -8.39
N GLY A 73 -8.93 11.21 -8.63
CA GLY A 73 -9.31 10.16 -7.70
C GLY A 73 -8.45 10.23 -6.45
N PHE A 74 -9.01 9.78 -5.32
CA PHE A 74 -8.30 9.76 -4.05
C PHE A 74 -8.03 8.33 -3.58
N ILE A 75 -6.96 8.17 -2.82
CA ILE A 75 -6.68 6.96 -2.05
C ILE A 75 -6.75 7.37 -0.59
N HIS A 76 -7.67 6.75 0.17
CA HIS A 76 -7.81 7.00 1.60
C HIS A 76 -7.25 5.82 2.38
N VAL A 77 -6.14 6.05 3.07
CA VAL A 77 -5.52 5.07 3.96
C VAL A 77 -5.73 5.54 5.39
N VAL A 78 -6.52 4.82 6.17
CA VAL A 78 -6.94 5.27 7.51
C VAL A 78 -6.97 4.17 8.57
N ASN A 79 -6.49 4.48 9.78
CA ASN A 79 -6.50 3.57 10.92
C ASN A 79 -5.76 2.23 10.66
N ASN A 80 -4.65 2.27 9.94
CA ASN A 80 -3.83 1.09 9.68
C ASN A 80 -2.55 1.10 10.53
N ASP A 81 -2.04 -0.10 10.83
CA ASP A 81 -0.75 -0.27 11.52
C ASP A 81 0.24 -0.94 10.56
N TYR A 82 1.26 -0.18 10.16
CA TYR A 82 2.35 -0.61 9.29
C TYR A 82 3.64 -0.72 10.10
N THR A 83 4.24 -1.91 10.11
CA THR A 83 5.55 -2.12 10.76
C THR A 83 6.41 -3.04 9.92
N HIS A 84 7.74 -2.88 9.96
CA HIS A 84 8.66 -3.83 9.30
C HIS A 84 8.33 -4.05 7.81
N TRP A 85 8.06 -2.96 7.08
CA TRP A 85 8.06 -3.00 5.62
C TRP A 85 9.48 -3.16 5.09
N LYS A 86 9.62 -3.57 3.84
CA LYS A 86 10.95 -3.76 3.23
C LYS A 86 11.41 -2.55 2.42
N MET A 87 10.49 -1.87 1.73
CA MET A 87 10.83 -0.77 0.82
C MET A 87 10.00 0.48 1.07
N TYR A 88 8.66 0.38 1.16
CA TYR A 88 7.75 1.46 1.54
C TYR A 88 6.54 0.87 2.26
N ALA A 89 5.87 1.68 3.09
CA ALA A 89 4.63 1.29 3.75
C ALA A 89 3.39 1.44 2.84
N ILE A 90 3.39 2.48 1.99
CA ILE A 90 2.33 2.78 1.02
C ILE A 90 3.01 3.33 -0.24
N GLY A 91 2.69 2.79 -1.41
CA GLY A 91 3.22 3.24 -2.71
C GLY A 91 2.12 3.33 -3.76
N GLY A 92 2.28 4.26 -4.71
CA GLY A 92 1.31 4.51 -5.79
C GLY A 92 2.01 4.97 -7.07
N SER A 93 1.44 4.67 -8.23
CA SER A 93 2.04 4.97 -9.55
C SER A 93 1.24 5.94 -10.44
N THR A 94 0.08 6.39 -9.97
CA THR A 94 -0.71 7.47 -10.59
C THR A 94 -0.45 8.75 -9.79
N HIS A 95 -1.02 9.89 -10.21
CA HIS A 95 -1.07 11.10 -9.39
C HIS A 95 -2.38 11.16 -8.54
N PRO A 96 -2.76 10.16 -7.70
CA PRO A 96 -3.95 10.31 -6.87
C PRO A 96 -3.63 11.25 -5.70
N THR A 97 -4.66 11.87 -5.15
CA THR A 97 -4.53 12.47 -3.83
C THR A 97 -4.51 11.35 -2.78
N ILE A 98 -3.39 11.14 -2.10
CA ILE A 98 -3.29 10.19 -0.99
C ILE A 98 -3.63 10.92 0.31
N ILE A 99 -4.73 10.51 0.94
CA ILE A 99 -5.15 10.96 2.27
C ILE A 99 -4.72 9.88 3.25
N SER A 100 -3.70 10.16 4.08
CA SER A 100 -3.21 9.27 5.13
C SER A 100 -3.59 9.84 6.49
N GLN A 101 -4.47 9.15 7.23
CA GLN A 101 -5.00 9.64 8.51
C GLN A 101 -4.97 8.55 9.57
N CYS A 102 -4.56 8.91 10.80
CA CYS A 102 -4.61 8.00 11.95
C CYS A 102 -3.91 6.64 11.71
N ASN A 103 -2.93 6.60 10.80
CA ASN A 103 -2.09 5.43 10.58
C ASN A 103 -0.93 5.43 11.58
N ARG A 104 -0.48 4.25 11.95
CA ARG A 104 0.75 4.04 12.71
C ARG A 104 1.81 3.49 11.78
N PHE A 105 2.96 4.16 11.71
CA PHE A 105 4.11 3.73 10.94
C PHE A 105 5.28 3.48 11.89
N ILE A 106 5.83 2.27 11.89
CA ILE A 106 7.07 1.93 12.58
C ILE A 106 8.08 1.46 11.55
N ALA A 107 9.05 2.33 11.26
CA ALA A 107 10.08 2.07 10.27
C ALA A 107 10.90 0.81 10.63
N PRO A 108 11.31 0.02 9.62
CA PRO A 108 12.28 -1.05 9.82
C PRO A 108 13.66 -0.46 10.17
N ASN A 109 14.54 -1.27 10.78
CA ASN A 109 15.94 -0.90 11.01
C ASN A 109 16.81 -1.00 9.74
N ASP A 110 16.23 -1.33 8.59
CA ASP A 110 16.92 -1.48 7.32
C ASP A 110 17.14 -0.10 6.68
N PRO A 111 18.40 0.35 6.48
CA PRO A 111 18.69 1.65 5.89
C PRO A 111 18.33 1.75 4.40
N PHE A 112 18.02 0.64 3.74
CA PHE A 112 17.54 0.62 2.36
C PHE A 112 16.01 0.71 2.25
N ALA A 113 15.29 0.62 3.36
CA ALA A 113 13.88 0.93 3.37
C ALA A 113 13.70 2.43 3.14
N LYS A 114 12.94 2.80 2.11
CA LYS A 114 12.62 4.18 1.81
C LYS A 114 11.52 4.66 2.75
N GLU A 115 11.61 5.94 3.12
CA GLU A 115 10.55 6.68 3.82
C GLU A 115 9.38 6.97 2.87
#